data_AF-A0A2V6KLL3-F1
#
_entry.id   AF-A0A2V6KLL3-F1
#
_cell.length_a   1.000
_cell.length_b   1.000
_cell.length_c   1.000
_cell.angle_alpha   90.00
_cell.angle_beta   90.00
_cell.angle_gamma   90.00
#
_symmetry.space_group_name_H-M   'P 1'
#
loop_
_entity.id
_entity.type
_entity.pdbx_description
1 polymer ?
#
loop_
_entity_poly.entity_id
_entity_poly.type
_entity_poly.pdbx_seq_one_letter_code
_entity_poly.pdbx_strand_id
1 'polypeptide(L)' 'MYVEVRNTSGTLLQTLATYSNRDKTTPGNYSQKSFSLAAYRGQAIRLQFRCTTDYSLSTTFRIDDVSLR' A
#
# COMPACT_ATOMS: atom_id res chain seq x y z
N MET A 1 2.36 -4.89 5.40
CA MET A 1 2.31 -4.22 4.08
C MET A 1 2.66 -2.75 4.23
N TYR A 2 3.57 -2.26 3.40
CA TYR A 2 3.81 -0.85 3.17
C TYR A 2 3.05 -0.40 1.92
N VAL A 3 2.39 0.75 1.98
CA VAL A 3 1.81 1.45 0.83
C VAL A 3 2.70 2.66 0.57
N GLU A 4 3.40 2.67 -0.56
CA GLU A 4 4.51 3.59 -0.82
C GLU A 4 4.31 4.33 -2.12
N VAL A 5 4.65 5.62 -2.12
CA VAL A 5 4.91 6.40 -3.32
C VAL A 5 6.39 6.37 -3.62
N ARG A 6 6.75 6.01 -4.85
CA ARG A 6 8.14 5.97 -5.33
C ARG A 6 8.30 6.77 -6.61
N ASN A 7 9.50 7.26 -6.87
CA ASN A 7 9.81 7.84 -8.19
C ASN A 7 10.00 6.72 -9.25
N THR A 8 10.22 7.13 -10.51
CA THR A 8 10.47 6.21 -11.64
C THR A 8 11.80 5.47 -11.57
N SER A 9 12.69 5.82 -10.64
CA SER A 9 13.93 5.07 -10.35
C SER A 9 13.79 4.13 -9.14
N GLY A 10 12.62 4.11 -8.48
CA GLY A 10 12.35 3.27 -7.31
C GLY A 10 12.76 3.88 -5.96
N THR A 11 13.24 5.12 -5.91
CA THR A 11 13.46 5.84 -4.65
C THR A 11 12.14 6.04 -3.92
N LEU A 12 12.12 5.77 -2.62
CA LEU A 12 10.97 6.05 -1.76
C LEU A 12 10.77 7.57 -1.61
N LEU A 13 9.58 8.06 -1.94
CA LEU A 13 9.19 9.45 -1.76
C LEU A 13 8.33 9.63 -0.51
N GLN A 14 7.40 8.70 -0.26
CA GLN A 14 6.52 8.74 0.91
C GLN A 14 5.97 7.34 1.22
N THR A 15 5.78 7.05 2.51
CA THR A 15 4.95 5.92 2.96
C THR A 15 3.57 6.45 3.34
N LEU A 16 2.53 6.02 2.62
CA LEU A 16 1.14 6.43 2.83
C LEU A 16 0.49 5.68 3.99
N ALA A 17 0.83 4.41 4.15
CA ALA A 17 0.35 3.57 5.25
C ALA A 17 1.29 2.40 5.53
N THR A 18 1.25 1.93 6.77
CA THR A 18 1.91 0.69 7.21
C THR A 18 0.87 -0.19 7.90
N TYR A 19 0.73 -1.43 7.44
CA TYR A 19 -0.16 -2.43 8.01
C TYR A 19 0.61 -3.67 8.44
N SER A 20 0.10 -4.35 9.46
CA SER A 20 0.65 -5.56 10.06
C SER A 20 -0.47 -6.58 10.30
N ASN A 21 -0.12 -7.75 10.84
CA ASN A 21 -1.10 -8.72 11.33
C ASN A 21 -1.97 -8.19 12.48
N ARG A 22 -1.60 -7.10 13.15
CA ARG A 22 -2.40 -6.44 14.19
C ARG A 22 -3.59 -5.67 13.62
N ASP A 23 -3.51 -5.29 12.34
CA ASP A 23 -4.54 -4.51 11.65
C ASP A 23 -5.62 -5.40 10.99
N LYS A 24 -5.65 -6.69 11.33
CA LYS A 24 -6.59 -7.66 10.77
C LYS A 24 -8.03 -7.32 11.13
N THR A 25 -8.94 -7.52 10.18
CA THR A 25 -10.39 -7.51 10.36
C THR A 25 -10.95 -8.93 10.21
N THR A 26 -12.28 -9.08 10.27
CA THR A 26 -12.94 -10.35 9.94
C THR A 26 -12.50 -10.83 8.54
N PRO A 27 -12.11 -12.10 8.37
CA PRO A 27 -11.68 -12.62 7.07
C PRO A 27 -12.71 -12.32 5.96
N GLY A 28 -12.23 -11.80 4.82
CA GLY A 28 -13.07 -11.42 3.68
C GLY A 28 -13.74 -10.04 3.82
N ASN A 29 -13.57 -9.33 4.94
CA ASN A 29 -14.05 -7.96 5.08
C ASN A 29 -13.10 -6.97 4.40
N TYR A 30 -13.59 -6.26 3.39
CA TYR A 30 -12.88 -5.17 2.72
C TYR A 30 -13.28 -3.82 3.33
N SER A 31 -12.31 -2.93 3.48
CA SER A 31 -12.55 -1.54 3.88
C SER A 31 -11.88 -0.60 2.89
N GLN A 32 -12.60 0.43 2.46
CA GLN A 32 -12.04 1.41 1.53
C GLN A 32 -10.96 2.25 2.21
N LYS A 33 -9.84 2.45 1.51
CA LYS A 33 -8.76 3.36 1.92
C LYS A 33 -8.52 4.38 0.81
N SER A 34 -8.32 5.64 1.20
CA SER A 34 -8.09 6.75 0.29
C SER A 34 -6.90 7.56 0.77
N PHE A 35 -6.01 7.93 -0.15
CA PHE A 35 -4.81 8.71 0.14
C PHE A 35 -4.70 9.83 -0.89
N SER A 36 -4.40 11.05 -0.44
CA SER A 36 -4.16 12.16 -1.37
C SER A 36 -2.79 12.03 -2.00
N LEU A 37 -2.74 12.11 -3.34
CA LEU A 37 -1.49 12.18 -4.11
C LEU A 37 -1.28 13.58 -4.72
N ALA A 38 -2.00 14.60 -4.24
CA ALA A 38 -1.98 15.94 -4.82
C ALA A 38 -0.58 16.59 -4.82
N ALA A 39 0.29 16.21 -3.88
CA ALA A 39 1.68 16.66 -3.83
C ALA A 39 2.53 16.22 -5.04
N TYR A 40 2.08 15.20 -5.79
CA TYR A 40 2.78 14.61 -6.92
C TYR A 40 2.14 14.96 -8.27
N ARG A 41 1.28 15.99 -8.32
CA ARG A 41 0.64 16.44 -9.57
C ARG A 41 1.70 16.78 -10.63
N GLY A 42 1.47 16.31 -11.85
CA GLY A 42 2.39 16.51 -12.98
C GLY A 42 3.66 15.66 -12.93
N GLN A 43 3.82 14.79 -11.94
CA GLN A 43 4.97 13.89 -11.82
C GLN A 43 4.57 12.44 -12.14
N ALA A 44 5.42 11.75 -12.88
CA ALA A 44 5.31 10.30 -13.00
C ALA A 44 5.83 9.65 -11.70
N ILE A 45 4.93 8.99 -10.97
CA ILE A 45 5.23 8.25 -9.75
C ILE A 45 4.78 6.79 -9.88
N ARG A 46 5.28 5.93 -8.99
CA ARG A 46 4.80 4.56 -8.81
C ARG A 46 4.16 4.41 -7.44
N LEU A 47 2.96 3.83 -7.42
CA LEU A 47 2.37 3.31 -6.18
C LEU A 47 2.86 1.86 -6.01
N GLN A 48 3.46 1.56 -4.87
CA GLN A 48 3.94 0.22 -4.55
C GLN A 48 3.27 -0.31 -3.27
N PHE A 49 2.71 -1.51 -3.37
CA PHE A 49 2.30 -2.31 -2.23
C PHE A 49 3.38 -3.36 -1.98
N ARG A 50 4.06 -3.26 -0.83
CA ARG A 50 5.18 -4.15 -0.50
C ARG A 50 4.89 -4.87 0.80
N CYS A 51 4.99 -6.19 0.78
CA CYS A 51 4.82 -7.03 1.96
C CYS A 51 6.14 -7.76 2.25
N THR A 52 6.49 -7.82 3.53
CA THR A 52 7.56 -8.70 4.02
C THR A 52 6.89 -9.68 4.97
N THR A 53 7.03 -10.97 4.69
CA THR A 53 6.48 -12.06 5.47
C THR A 53 7.45 -13.22 5.38
N ASP A 54 7.49 -14.07 6.40
CA ASP A 54 8.22 -15.34 6.34
C ASP A 54 7.24 -16.52 6.17
N TYR A 55 7.79 -17.70 5.90
CA TYR A 55 7.01 -18.91 5.66
C TYR A 55 6.44 -19.52 6.97
N SER A 56 7.06 -19.23 8.11
CA SER A 56 6.68 -19.76 9.42
C SER A 56 5.48 -19.03 10.04
N LEU A 57 5.33 -17.73 9.76
CA LEU A 57 4.32 -16.84 10.33
C LEU A 57 3.75 -15.94 9.22
N SER A 58 3.18 -16.59 8.19
CA SER A 58 2.71 -15.86 7.03
C SER A 58 1.60 -14.86 7.38
N THR A 59 1.71 -13.64 6.85
CA THR A 59 0.63 -12.64 6.90
C THR A 59 0.19 -12.30 5.49
N THR A 60 -1.10 -12.54 5.19
CA THR A 60 -1.69 -12.25 3.88
C THR A 60 -2.41 -10.91 3.90
N PHE A 61 -2.15 -10.07 2.89
CA PHE A 61 -2.88 -8.84 2.64
C PHE A 61 -3.64 -8.99 1.31
N ARG A 62 -4.86 -8.45 1.25
CA ARG A 62 -5.70 -8.45 0.04
C ARG A 62 -5.97 -7.00 -0.36
N ILE A 63 -5.91 -6.73 -1.65
CA ILE A 63 -6.15 -5.42 -2.25
C ILE A 63 -7.12 -5.65 -3.40
N ASP A 64 -8.12 -4.79 -3.51
CA ASP A 64 -9.13 -4.86 -4.57
C ASP A 64 -9.54 -3.43 -4.97
N ASP A 65 -10.08 -3.26 -6.17
CA ASP A 65 -10.60 -2.00 -6.71
C ASP A 65 -9.66 -0.78 -6.61
N VAL A 66 -8.38 -0.96 -6.97
CA VAL A 66 -7.41 0.16 -7.00
C VAL A 66 -7.79 1.13 -8.11
N SER A 67 -8.03 2.40 -7.74
CA SER A 67 -8.31 3.48 -8.69
C SER A 67 -7.56 4.76 -8.33
N LEU A 68 -7.25 5.55 -9.36
CA LEU A 68 -6.70 6.91 -9.26
C LEU A 68 -7.72 7.89 -9.83
N ARG A 69 -7.94 9.02 -9.16
CA ARG A 69 -8.93 10.05 -9.52
C ARG A 69 -8.32 11.44 -9.43
#